data_AF-A0A966EQP1-F1
#
_entry.id   AF-A0A966EQP1-F1
#
_cell.length_a   1.000
_cell.length_b   1.000
_cell.length_c   1.000
_cell.angle_alpha   90.00
_cell.angle_beta   90.00
_cell.angle_gamma   90.00
#
_symmetry.space_group_name_H-M   'P 1'
#
loop_
_entity.id
_entity.type
_entity.pdbx_description
1 polymer ?
#
loop_
_entity_poly.entity_id
_entity_poly.type
_entity_poly.pdbx_seq_one_letter_code
_entity_poly.pdbx_strand_id
1 'polypeptide(L)'
;MIEAFVPVPQATDHVSVRSMEVDQLLLDAVKVDPLNQTISGQLVKMSKNGNEFYPYLLRYCTPPEIDEMASTTGFDLVERHQDWLNNTFNSESSKHVSVWQVS
;
A
#
# COMPACT_ATOMS: atom_id res chain seq x y z
N MET A 1 0.74 16.27 -1.68
CA MET A 1 1.40 15.21 -2.47
C MET A 1 1.50 13.96 -1.63
N ILE A 2 1.29 12.78 -2.23
CA ILE A 2 1.41 11.48 -1.56
C ILE A 2 2.10 10.46 -2.48
N GLU A 3 2.76 9.45 -1.91
CA GLU A 3 3.05 8.17 -2.56
C GLU A 3 2.17 7.09 -1.93
N ALA A 4 1.50 6.28 -2.75
CA ALA A 4 0.70 5.15 -2.29
C ALA A 4 0.78 3.98 -3.29
N PHE A 5 0.44 2.77 -2.83
CA PHE A 5 0.30 1.61 -3.72
C PHE A 5 -1.03 1.68 -4.46
N VAL A 6 -1.08 1.08 -5.65
CA VAL A 6 -2.34 0.84 -6.36
C VAL A 6 -2.90 -0.51 -5.89
N PRO A 7 -4.10 -0.57 -5.29
CA PRO A 7 -4.67 -1.81 -4.82
C PRO A 7 -4.95 -2.77 -5.97
N VAL A 8 -4.48 -4.00 -5.85
CA VAL A 8 -4.73 -5.07 -6.82
C VAL A 8 -6.19 -5.51 -6.69
N PRO A 9 -6.95 -5.59 -7.79
CA PRO A 9 -8.29 -6.17 -7.77
C PRO A 9 -8.25 -7.58 -7.20
N GLN A 10 -9.18 -7.90 -6.30
CA GLN A 10 -9.31 -9.24 -5.71
C GLN A 10 -8.08 -9.69 -4.91
N ALA A 11 -7.36 -8.75 -4.27
CA ALA A 11 -6.35 -9.10 -3.29
C ALA A 11 -6.93 -10.02 -2.20
N THR A 12 -6.20 -11.08 -1.88
CA THR A 12 -6.60 -12.12 -0.93
C THR A 12 -5.61 -12.23 0.22
N ASP A 13 -6.05 -12.91 1.27
CA ASP A 13 -5.20 -13.28 2.39
C ASP A 13 -3.97 -14.05 1.89
N HIS A 14 -2.80 -13.66 2.38
CA HIS A 14 -1.55 -14.30 1.99
C HIS A 14 -0.50 -14.20 3.08
N VAL A 15 0.50 -15.07 2.98
CA VAL A 15 1.76 -14.97 3.74
C VAL A 15 2.89 -14.83 2.73
N SER A 16 3.75 -13.85 2.91
CA SER A 16 4.93 -13.64 2.06
C SER A 16 6.21 -13.57 2.90
N VAL A 17 7.33 -13.96 2.31
CA VAL A 17 8.67 -13.76 2.89
C VAL A 17 9.19 -12.41 2.42
N ARG A 18 9.42 -11.48 3.35
CA ARG A 18 9.99 -10.16 3.08
C ARG A 18 11.51 -10.19 3.06
N SER A 19 12.13 -11.01 3.91
CA SER A 19 13.57 -11.29 3.88
C SER A 19 13.88 -12.66 4.47
N MET A 20 15.01 -13.23 4.05
CA MET A 20 15.51 -14.52 4.53
C MET A 20 17.02 -14.43 4.70
N GLU A 21 17.45 -14.46 5.96
CA GLU A 21 18.84 -14.56 6.38
C GLU A 21 19.09 -15.93 7.02
N VAL A 22 20.35 -16.26 7.30
CA VAL A 22 20.76 -17.58 7.82
C VAL A 22 20.02 -17.97 9.11
N ASP A 23 19.74 -17.01 9.99
CA ASP A 23 19.12 -17.23 11.30
C ASP A 23 17.84 -16.42 11.54
N GLN A 24 17.36 -15.72 10.51
CA GLN A 24 16.22 -14.82 10.62
C GLN A 24 15.33 -14.86 9.37
N LEU A 25 14.01 -14.98 9.56
CA LEU A 25 13.00 -14.73 8.54
C LEU A 25 12.19 -13.49 8.92
N LEU A 26 11.82 -12.68 7.94
CA LEU A 26 10.75 -11.68 8.09
C LEU A 26 9.57 -12.13 7.24
N LEU A 27 8.51 -12.62 7.88
CA LEU A 27 7.25 -12.95 7.21
C LEU A 27 6.29 -11.78 7.30
N ASP A 28 5.40 -11.66 6.32
CA ASP A 28 4.26 -10.75 6.36
C ASP A 28 2.99 -11.57 6.14
N ALA A 29 2.18 -11.69 7.19
CA ALA A 29 0.89 -12.36 7.17
C ALA A 29 -0.21 -11.30 7.07
N VAL A 30 -1.00 -11.38 6.01
CA VAL A 30 -1.93 -10.33 5.60
C VAL A 30 -3.34 -10.89 5.48
N LYS A 31 -4.31 -10.13 5.99
CA LYS A 31 -5.74 -10.32 5.76
C LYS A 31 -6.32 -9.11 5.06
N VAL A 32 -7.11 -9.34 4.01
CA VAL A 32 -7.73 -8.29 3.20
C VAL A 32 -9.25 -8.30 3.41
N ASP A 33 -9.81 -7.16 3.77
CA ASP A 33 -11.25 -6.92 3.79
C ASP A 33 -11.60 -5.92 2.67
N PRO A 34 -12.05 -6.43 1.51
CA PRO A 34 -12.38 -5.58 0.37
C PRO A 34 -13.65 -4.75 0.57
N LEU A 35 -14.54 -5.15 1.50
CA LEU A 35 -15.78 -4.41 1.77
C LEU A 35 -15.47 -3.09 2.50
N ASN A 36 -14.54 -3.14 3.46
CA ASN A 36 -14.10 -1.96 4.21
C ASN A 36 -12.84 -1.30 3.64
N GLN A 37 -12.27 -1.88 2.59
CA GLN A 37 -10.98 -1.49 1.99
C GLN A 37 -9.85 -1.45 3.02
N THR A 38 -9.80 -2.45 3.90
CA THR A 38 -8.77 -2.54 4.94
C THR A 38 -7.85 -3.73 4.74
N ILE A 39 -6.58 -3.55 5.10
CA ILE A 39 -5.56 -4.59 5.16
C ILE A 39 -5.03 -4.61 6.58
N SER A 40 -5.30 -5.69 7.30
CA SER A 40 -4.68 -5.96 8.60
C SER A 40 -3.57 -6.97 8.42
N GLY A 41 -2.41 -6.74 9.00
CA GLY A 41 -1.30 -7.66 8.87
C GLY A 41 -0.38 -7.69 10.07
N GLN A 42 0.57 -8.60 10.00
CA GLN A 42 1.58 -8.78 11.02
C GLN A 42 2.90 -9.11 10.34
N LEU A 43 3.90 -8.25 10.52
CA LEU A 43 5.27 -8.62 10.23
C LEU A 43 5.76 -9.51 11.37
N VAL A 44 6.21 -10.72 11.03
CA VAL A 44 6.73 -11.69 11.99
C VAL A 44 8.20 -11.89 11.73
N LYS A 45 9.03 -11.34 12.60
CA LYS A 45 10.46 -11.61 12.61
C LYS A 45 10.69 -12.90 13.39
N MET A 46 11.02 -13.97 12.68
CA MET A 46 11.25 -15.29 13.26
C MET A 46 12.75 -15.57 13.38
N SER A 47 13.18 -16.12 14.51
CA SER A 47 14.55 -16.57 14.73
C SER A 47 14.58 -17.78 15.66
N LYS A 48 15.73 -18.44 15.78
CA LYS A 48 15.92 -19.53 16.76
C LYS A 48 15.70 -19.10 18.22
N ASN A 49 15.86 -17.81 18.51
CA ASN A 49 15.80 -17.27 19.87
C ASN A 49 14.39 -16.78 20.25
N GLY A 50 13.44 -16.83 19.31
CA GLY A 50 12.08 -16.34 19.49
C GLY A 50 11.58 -15.54 18.29
N ASN A 51 10.30 -15.18 18.36
CA ASN A 51 9.59 -14.45 17.33
C ASN A 51 9.17 -13.07 17.86
N GLU A 52 9.34 -12.04 17.04
CA GLU A 52 8.81 -10.70 17.27
C GLU A 52 7.68 -10.41 16.28
N PHE A 53 6.67 -9.69 16.75
CA PHE A 53 5.44 -9.44 16.01
C PHE A 53 5.17 -7.93 15.91
N TYR A 54 5.00 -7.42 14.69
CA TYR A 54 4.70 -6.02 14.42
C TYR A 54 3.36 -5.91 13.68
N PRO A 55 2.23 -5.75 14.40
CA PRO A 55 0.92 -5.63 13.79
C PRO A 55 0.75 -4.28 13.08
N TYR A 56 -0.01 -4.27 11.99
CA TYR A 56 -0.38 -3.05 11.28
C TYR A 56 -1.81 -3.13 10.72
N LEU A 57 -2.39 -1.96 10.46
CA LEU A 57 -3.68 -1.80 9.81
C LEU A 57 -3.58 -0.66 8.79
N LEU A 58 -4.00 -0.93 7.57
CA LEU A 58 -4.09 0.04 6.48
C LEU A 58 -5.55 0.13 6.03
N ARG A 59 -5.98 1.32 5.61
CA ARG A 59 -7.15 1.50 4.75
C ARG A 59 -6.63 2.02 3.41
N TYR A 60 -6.95 1.32 2.33
CA TYR A 60 -6.54 1.71 0.99
C TYR A 60 -7.66 2.45 0.26
N CYS A 61 -7.29 3.11 -0.82
CA CYS A 61 -8.19 3.71 -1.79
C CYS A 61 -7.61 3.45 -3.18
N THR A 62 -8.47 3.37 -4.18
CA THR A 62 -8.04 3.39 -5.58
C THR A 62 -7.64 4.82 -5.98
N PRO A 63 -6.83 5.00 -7.04
CA PRO A 63 -6.49 6.33 -7.52
C PRO A 63 -7.72 7.22 -7.82
N PRO A 64 -8.80 6.72 -8.46
CA PRO A 64 -10.03 7.50 -8.63
C PRO A 64 -10.72 7.87 -7.30
N GLU A 65 -10.76 6.98 -6.31
CA GLU A 65 -11.39 7.26 -5.02
C GLU A 65 -10.67 8.36 -4.24
N ILE A 66 -9.33 8.37 -4.25
CA ILE A 66 -8.58 9.45 -3.59
C ILE A 66 -8.69 10.79 -4.33
N ASP A 67 -8.89 10.77 -5.65
CA ASP A 67 -9.19 11.98 -6.42
C ASP A 67 -10.58 12.55 -6.06
N GLU A 68 -11.57 11.69 -5.89
CA GLU A 68 -12.90 12.10 -5.41
C GLU A 68 -12.82 12.68 -3.99
N MET A 69 -12.09 12.02 -3.09
CA MET A 69 -11.86 12.54 -1.74
C MET A 69 -11.14 13.89 -1.75
N ALA A 70 -10.13 14.07 -2.61
CA ALA A 70 -9.41 15.34 -2.75
C ALA A 70 -10.34 16.45 -3.29
N SER A 71 -11.03 16.20 -4.40
CA SER A 71 -11.93 17.18 -5.04
C SER A 71 -13.07 17.62 -4.13
N THR A 72 -13.68 16.72 -3.35
CA THR A 72 -14.72 17.08 -2.35
C THR A 72 -14.21 18.02 -1.25
N THR A 73 -12.89 18.14 -1.09
CA THR A 73 -12.23 19.04 -0.14
C THR A 73 -11.58 20.26 -0.80
N GLY A 74 -11.83 20.50 -2.09
CA GLY A 74 -11.31 21.65 -2.83
C GLY A 74 -9.86 21.48 -3.29
N PHE A 75 -9.47 20.25 -3.63
CA PHE A 75 -8.16 19.95 -4.20
C PHE A 75 -8.29 19.35 -5.60
N ASP A 76 -7.58 19.92 -6.57
CA ASP A 76 -7.52 19.44 -7.95
C ASP A 76 -6.22 18.69 -8.21
N LEU A 77 -6.33 17.55 -8.90
CA LEU A 77 -5.17 16.75 -9.30
C LEU A 77 -4.37 17.51 -10.36
N VAL A 78 -3.09 17.75 -10.07
CA VAL A 78 -2.16 18.43 -10.98
C VAL A 78 -1.40 17.40 -11.81
N GLU A 79 -0.86 16.37 -11.16
CA GLU A 79 -0.08 15.34 -11.82
C GLU A 79 -0.09 14.01 -11.05
N ARG A 80 0.10 12.92 -11.80
CA ARG A 80 0.24 11.57 -11.28
C ARG A 80 1.35 10.83 -12.03
N HIS A 81 2.30 10.31 -11.27
CA HIS A 81 3.45 9.55 -11.74
C HIS A 81 3.48 8.17 -11.09
N GLN A 82 4.17 7.19 -11.66
CA GLN A 82 4.35 5.88 -11.05
C GLN A 82 5.25 5.93 -9.81
N ASP A 83 6.22 6.84 -9.81
CA ASP A 83 7.24 6.98 -8.78
C ASP A 83 7.81 8.41 -8.75
N TRP A 84 8.75 8.63 -7.83
CA TRP A 84 9.44 9.91 -7.63
C TRP A 84 10.38 10.32 -8.77
N LEU A 85 10.61 9.44 -9.76
CA LEU A 85 11.40 9.75 -10.95
C LEU A 85 10.52 10.26 -12.10
N ASN A 86 9.24 10.51 -11.84
CA ASN A 86 8.24 10.95 -12.82
C ASN A 86 8.01 9.96 -13.97
N ASN A 87 8.17 8.66 -13.70
CA ASN A 87 7.80 7.64 -14.68
C ASN A 87 6.29 7.65 -14.94
N THR A 88 5.89 7.36 -16.18
CA THR A 88 4.47 7.37 -16.60
C THR A 88 3.62 6.43 -15.76
N PHE A 89 2.55 6.95 -15.15
CA PHE A 89 1.53 6.16 -14.48
C PHE A 89 0.58 5.51 -15.49
N ASN A 90 0.35 4.19 -15.39
CA ASN A 90 -0.56 3.43 -16.25
C ASN A 90 -1.20 2.24 -15.49
N SER A 91 -1.93 1.37 -16.20
CA SER A 91 -2.64 0.22 -15.59
C SER A 91 -1.74 -0.80 -14.91
N GLU A 92 -0.47 -0.88 -15.31
CA GLU A 92 0.52 -1.80 -14.76
C GLU A 92 1.29 -1.21 -13.57
N SER A 93 1.07 0.07 -13.25
CA SER A 93 1.75 0.74 -12.15
C SER A 93 1.25 0.20 -10.80
N SER A 94 2.16 -0.38 -10.01
CA SER A 94 1.86 -0.90 -8.66
C SER A 94 1.81 0.19 -7.59
N LYS A 95 2.22 1.41 -7.93
CA LYS A 95 2.25 2.59 -7.06
C LYS A 95 1.97 3.85 -7.86
N HIS A 96 1.66 4.91 -7.14
CA HIS A 96 1.56 6.25 -7.70
C HIS A 96 2.11 7.29 -6.73
N VAL A 97 2.70 8.34 -7.29
CA VAL A 97 2.91 9.65 -6.65
C VAL A 97 1.86 10.58 -7.23
N SER A 98 1.11 11.28 -6.38
CA SER A 98 0.07 12.20 -6.82
C SER A 98 0.17 13.54 -6.11
N VAL A 99 0.04 14.59 -6.91
CA VAL A 99 0.13 15.98 -6.48
C VAL A 99 -1.21 16.62 -6.75
N TRP A 100 -1.81 17.17 -5.69
CA TRP A 100 -2.98 18.03 -5.79
C TRP A 100 -2.63 19.42 -5.27
N GLN A 101 -3.36 20.41 -5.76
CA GLN A 101 -3.30 21.79 -5.27
C GLN A 101 -4.70 22.25 -4.86
N VAL A 102 -4.77 23.25 -3.99
CA VAL A 102 -6.06 23.88 -3.65
C VAL A 102 -6.64 24.55 -4.90
N SER A 103 -7.93 24.33 -5.14
CA SER A 103 -8.71 24.95 -6.22
C SER A 103 -8.76 26.47 -6.15
#